data_AF-A0A158EEM8-F1
#
_entry.id   AF-A0A158EEM8-F1
#
_cell.length_a   1.000
_cell.length_b   1.000
_cell.length_c   1.000
_cell.angle_alpha   90.00
_cell.angle_beta   90.00
_cell.angle_gamma   90.00
#
_symmetry.space_group_name_H-M   'P 1'
#
loop_
_entity.id
_entity.type
_entity.pdbx_description
1 polymer ?
#
loop_
_entity_poly.entity_id
_entity_poly.type
_entity_poly.pdbx_seq_one_letter_code
_entity_poly.pdbx_strand_id
1 'polypeptide(L)'
;MTEPFPPIFVDHLTLPLADAAAAELAAEAMRGEMARLWVADRAAGLEWRSAPDSVLLDGAADETPEALGRRLAGAIRARLVRGPQA
;
A
#
# COMPACT_ATOMS: atom_id res chain seq x y z
N MET A 1 -11.58 -22.60 -2.89
CA MET A 1 -12.20 -21.65 -1.93
C MET A 1 -11.31 -20.42 -1.89
N THR A 2 -11.74 -19.31 -2.47
CA THR A 2 -11.00 -18.03 -2.40
C THR A 2 -11.26 -17.47 -1.01
N GLU A 3 -10.26 -17.51 -0.13
CA GLU A 3 -10.36 -16.80 1.14
C GLU A 3 -10.63 -15.32 0.86
N PRO A 4 -11.60 -14.68 1.51
CA PRO A 4 -11.87 -13.26 1.31
C PRO A 4 -10.62 -12.47 1.67
N PHE A 5 -10.30 -11.47 0.85
CA PHE A 5 -9.25 -10.51 1.15
C PHE A 5 -9.49 -9.94 2.56
N PRO A 6 -8.56 -10.12 3.51
CA PRO A 6 -8.73 -9.56 4.84
C PRO A 6 -8.82 -8.04 4.69
N PRO A 7 -9.77 -7.39 5.37
CA PRO A 7 -9.90 -5.94 5.28
C PRO A 7 -8.59 -5.31 5.74
N ILE A 8 -7.91 -4.59 4.83
CA ILE A 8 -6.79 -3.73 5.19
C ILE A 8 -7.39 -2.42 5.69
N PHE A 9 -7.26 -2.20 7.00
CA PHE A 9 -7.64 -0.95 7.62
C PHE A 9 -6.46 0.01 7.57
N VAL A 10 -6.70 1.20 7.02
CA VAL A 10 -5.76 2.32 7.05
C VAL A 10 -6.35 3.33 8.03
N ASP A 11 -5.84 3.33 9.26
CA ASP A 11 -6.37 4.20 10.33
C ASP A 11 -6.24 5.68 9.99
N HIS A 12 -5.11 6.07 9.38
CA HIS A 12 -4.86 7.43 8.97
C HIS A 12 -3.90 7.49 7.79
N LEU A 13 -4.24 8.30 6.78
CA LEU A 13 -3.37 8.59 5.64
C LEU A 13 -3.25 10.11 5.50
N THR A 14 -2.02 10.62 5.56
CA THR A 14 -1.72 12.02 5.28
C THR A 14 -0.88 12.11 4.03
N LEU A 15 -1.38 12.84 3.03
CA LEU A 15 -0.69 13.06 1.77
C LEU A 15 -0.40 14.56 1.62
N PRO A 16 0.84 14.96 1.27
CA PRO A 16 1.18 16.35 1.02
C PRO A 16 0.71 16.77 -0.38
N LEU A 17 -0.58 16.63 -0.66
CA LEU A 17 -1.19 16.95 -1.96
C LEU A 17 -1.91 18.30 -1.90
N ALA A 18 -1.90 19.00 -3.05
CA ALA A 18 -2.44 20.35 -3.16
C ALA A 18 -3.97 20.43 -3.04
N ASP A 19 -4.68 19.32 -3.30
CA ASP A 19 -6.13 19.25 -3.26
C ASP A 19 -6.66 17.89 -2.76
N ALA A 20 -7.92 17.88 -2.31
CA ALA A 20 -8.57 16.69 -1.75
C ALA A 20 -8.90 15.61 -2.80
N ALA A 21 -9.12 15.98 -4.06
CA ALA A 21 -9.43 15.03 -5.12
C ALA A 21 -8.19 14.21 -5.50
N ALA A 22 -7.02 14.84 -5.57
CA ALA A 22 -5.74 14.20 -5.69
C ALA A 22 -5.49 13.25 -4.51
N ALA A 23 -5.80 13.67 -3.28
CA ALA A 23 -5.67 12.80 -2.11
C ALA A 23 -6.55 11.55 -2.20
N GLU A 24 -7.80 11.68 -2.67
CA GLU A 24 -8.69 10.54 -2.87
C GLU A 24 -8.19 9.61 -3.98
N LEU A 25 -7.71 10.15 -5.11
CA LEU A 25 -7.15 9.35 -6.20
C LEU A 25 -5.93 8.54 -5.76
N ALA A 26 -5.03 9.16 -4.98
CA ALA A 26 -3.88 8.47 -4.43
C ALA A 26 -4.30 7.37 -3.43
N ALA A 27 -5.29 7.65 -2.57
CA ALA A 27 -5.82 6.68 -1.62
C ALA A 27 -6.48 5.48 -2.34
N GLU A 28 -7.26 5.73 -3.39
CA GLU A 28 -7.90 4.68 -4.17
C GLU A 28 -6.89 3.82 -4.94
N ALA A 29 -5.92 4.47 -5.59
CA ALA A 29 -4.82 3.76 -6.26
C ALA A 29 -4.00 2.91 -5.28
N MET A 30 -3.76 3.41 -4.06
CA MET A 30 -3.11 2.66 -3.00
C MET A 30 -3.96 1.45 -2.56
N ARG A 31 -5.26 1.61 -2.32
CA ARG A 31 -6.16 0.51 -1.93
C ARG A 31 -6.20 -0.59 -2.99
N GLY A 32 -6.38 -0.22 -4.25
CA GLY A 32 -6.40 -1.18 -5.37
C GLY A 32 -5.08 -1.92 -5.53
N GLU A 33 -3.95 -1.22 -5.43
CA GLU A 33 -2.63 -1.83 -5.54
C GLU A 33 -2.31 -2.75 -4.35
N MET A 34 -2.70 -2.37 -3.13
CA MET A 34 -2.56 -3.23 -1.94
C MET A 34 -3.31 -4.56 -2.08
N ALA A 35 -4.54 -4.53 -2.61
CA ALA A 35 -5.30 -5.75 -2.88
C ALA A 35 -4.59 -6.64 -3.92
N ARG A 36 -4.08 -6.05 -5.00
CA ARG A 36 -3.31 -6.76 -6.02
C ARG A 36 -2.05 -7.42 -5.46
N LEU A 37 -1.30 -6.67 -4.64
CA LEU A 37 -0.07 -7.15 -4.01
C LEU A 37 -0.33 -8.30 -3.03
N TRP A 38 -1.38 -8.21 -2.21
CA TRP A 38 -1.75 -9.29 -1.30
C TRP A 38 -2.07 -10.59 -2.04
N VAL A 39 -2.83 -10.53 -3.14
CA VAL A 39 -3.17 -11.73 -3.92
C VAL A 39 -1.90 -12.35 -4.48
N ALA A 40 -1.00 -11.53 -5.03
CA ALA A 40 0.27 -11.98 -5.58
C ALA A 40 1.17 -12.61 -4.51
N ASP A 41 1.26 -11.99 -3.34
CA ASP A 41 2.08 -12.47 -2.22
C ASP A 41 1.54 -13.78 -1.64
N ARG A 42 0.22 -13.91 -1.50
CA ARG A 42 -0.42 -15.17 -1.08
C ARG A 42 -0.17 -16.28 -2.07
N ALA A 43 -0.29 -16.01 -3.38
CA ALA A 43 0.04 -16.97 -4.42
C ALA A 43 1.53 -17.38 -4.40
N ALA A 44 2.40 -16.50 -3.93
CA ALA A 44 3.83 -16.76 -3.73
C ALA A 44 4.16 -17.37 -2.35
N GLY A 45 3.19 -17.62 -1.48
CA GLY A 45 3.40 -18.18 -0.13
C GLY A 45 4.03 -17.19 0.87
N LEU A 46 3.96 -15.88 0.60
CA LEU A 46 4.48 -14.84 1.49
C LEU A 46 3.45 -14.46 2.55
N GLU A 47 3.93 -14.21 3.77
CA GLU A 47 3.11 -13.80 4.90
C GLU A 47 3.26 -12.30 5.20
N TRP A 48 2.12 -11.67 5.48
CA TRP A 48 2.03 -10.26 5.87
C TRP A 48 1.94 -10.14 7.39
N ARG A 49 2.68 -9.18 7.97
CA ARG A 49 2.56 -8.79 9.38
C ARG A 49 1.22 -8.08 9.64
N SER A 50 0.84 -8.00 10.91
CA SER A 50 -0.42 -7.38 11.34
C SER A 50 -0.48 -5.87 11.12
N ALA A 51 0.63 -5.15 11.28
CA ALA A 51 0.70 -3.70 11.05
C ALA A 51 2.15 -3.22 10.84
N PRO A 52 2.38 -2.17 10.03
CA PRO A 52 3.61 -1.40 10.05
C PRO A 52 3.46 -0.18 10.98
N ASP A 53 4.46 0.11 11.83
CA ASP A 53 4.40 1.26 12.76
C ASP A 53 4.38 2.62 12.01
N SER A 54 5.12 2.71 10.90
CA SER A 54 5.19 3.92 10.06
C SER A 54 5.78 3.62 8.67
N VAL A 55 5.32 4.34 7.66
CA VAL A 55 5.85 4.33 6.28
C VAL A 55 6.14 5.76 5.86
N LEU A 56 7.41 6.04 5.52
CA LEU A 56 7.85 7.35 5.03
C LEU A 56 8.26 7.21 3.56
N LEU A 57 7.84 8.16 2.75
CA LEU A 57 8.17 8.26 1.34
C LEU A 57 8.64 9.66 1.02
N ASP A 58 9.76 9.77 0.31
CA ASP A 58 10.15 11.02 -0.31
C ASP A 58 9.22 11.29 -1.50
N GLY A 59 8.54 12.44 -1.51
CA GLY A 59 7.70 12.85 -2.64
C GLY A 59 8.57 13.16 -3.87
N ALA A 60 8.08 12.80 -5.07
CA ALA A 60 8.67 13.31 -6.30
C ALA A 60 7.81 14.48 -6.81
N ALA A 61 8.44 15.58 -7.21
CA ALA A 61 7.76 16.86 -7.50
C ALA A 61 6.70 16.76 -8.62
N ASP A 62 6.87 15.83 -9.55
CA ASP A 62 6.00 15.66 -10.73
C ASP A 62 5.20 14.34 -10.69
N GLU A 63 5.06 13.72 -9.50
CA GLU A 63 4.34 12.45 -9.36
C GLU A 63 2.83 12.65 -9.48
N THR A 64 2.15 11.85 -10.32
CA THR A 64 0.68 11.86 -10.33
C THR A 64 0.14 11.20 -9.05
N PRO A 65 -1.05 11.59 -8.57
CA PRO A 65 -1.63 11.00 -7.37
C PRO A 65 -1.73 9.47 -7.43
N GLU A 66 -2.07 8.89 -8.58
CA GLU A 66 -2.15 7.44 -8.75
C GLU A 66 -0.79 6.76 -8.69
N ALA A 67 0.27 7.40 -9.21
CA ALA A 67 1.63 6.90 -9.10
C ALA A 67 2.09 6.89 -7.64
N LEU A 68 1.80 7.97 -6.91
CA LEU A 68 2.04 8.06 -5.47
C LEU A 68 1.30 6.95 -4.71
N GLY A 69 0.03 6.72 -5.02
CA GLY A 69 -0.78 5.65 -4.41
C GLY A 69 -0.19 4.26 -4.60
N ARG A 70 0.25 3.93 -5.83
CA ARG A 70 0.91 2.65 -6.12
C ARG A 70 2.24 2.50 -5.38
N ARG A 71 3.02 3.58 -5.29
CA ARG A 71 4.30 3.59 -4.59
C ARG A 71 4.11 3.42 -3.07
N LEU A 72 3.09 4.06 -2.50
CA LEU A 72 2.63 3.85 -1.13
C LEU A 72 2.35 2.38 -0.85
N ALA A 73 1.56 1.73 -1.69
CA ALA A 73 1.26 0.32 -1.55
C ALA A 73 2.52 -0.56 -1.57
N GLY A 74 3.45 -0.28 -2.49
CA GLY A 74 4.74 -0.98 -2.56
C GLY A 74 5.58 -0.82 -1.28
N ALA A 75 5.64 0.39 -0.72
CA ALA A 75 6.38 0.68 0.49
C ALA A 75 5.73 0.05 1.74
N ILE A 76 4.40 0.07 1.83
CA ILE A 76 3.66 -0.62 2.88
C ILE A 76 3.93 -2.13 2.81
N ARG A 77 3.82 -2.74 1.61
CA ARG A 77 4.16 -4.15 1.38
C ARG A 77 5.58 -4.48 1.83
N ALA A 78 6.56 -3.66 1.49
CA ALA A 78 7.95 -3.89 1.89
C ALA A 78 8.15 -3.93 3.43
N ARG A 79 7.27 -3.29 4.19
CA ARG A 79 7.27 -3.35 5.67
C ARG A 79 6.44 -4.51 6.21
N LEU A 80 5.35 -4.87 5.52
CA LEU A 80 4.43 -5.91 5.95
C LEU A 80 4.95 -7.32 5.63
N VAL A 81 5.52 -7.53 4.44
CA VAL A 81 5.96 -8.84 3.99
C VAL A 81 7.29 -9.19 4.63
N ARG A 82 7.34 -10.32 5.32
CA ARG A 82 8.64 -10.90 5.73
C ARG A 82 9.25 -11.58 4.51
N GLY A 83 10.43 -11.14 4.08
CA GLY A 83 11.28 -11.98 3.22
C GLY A 83 11.72 -13.24 3.98
N PRO A 84 12.20 -14.29 3.28
CA PRO A 84 12.86 -15.40 3.95
C PRO A 84 13.98 -14.83 4.83
N GLN A 85 13.94 -15.14 6.14
CA GLN A 85 15.03 -14.79 7.03
C GLN A 85 16.28 -15.51 6.52
N ALA A 86 17.29 -14.75 6.13
CA ALA A 86 18.63 -15.27 5.88
C ALA A 86 19.27 -15.70 7.20
#